data_AF-A0A2T6B934-F1
#
_entry.id   AF-A0A2T6B934-F1
#
_cell.length_a   1.000
_cell.length_b   1.000
_cell.length_c   1.000
_cell.angle_alpha   90.00
_cell.angle_beta   90.00
_cell.angle_gamma   90.00
#
_symmetry.space_group_name_H-M   'P 1'
#
loop_
_entity.id
_entity.type
_entity.pdbx_description
1 polymer ?
#
loop_
_entity_poly.entity_id
_entity_poly.type
_entity_poly.pdbx_seq_one_letter_code
_entity_poly.pdbx_strand_id
1 'polypeptide(L)'
;MRPFPMNVTRAIIQASEWLKTQEHWVVRGQVADLGDRLQSATSLAFQIGAGTRIGQMPAKMRRDLLFVLAYLPADIRIGFLISMSERDPEALEALLNSPYDPKSEPALHNIVSTIGGLARHGLLADIFTQERMERVERIVREGVVTPERKTGE
;
A
#
# COMPACT_ATOMS: atom_id res chain seq x y z
N MET A 1 12.07 -15.63 -4.81
CA MET A 1 11.25 -14.89 -3.82
C MET A 1 10.61 -15.90 -2.88
N ARG A 2 10.63 -15.66 -1.58
CA ARG A 2 9.75 -16.41 -0.66
C ARG A 2 8.33 -15.88 -0.84
N PRO A 3 7.29 -16.75 -0.84
CA PRO A 3 5.92 -16.28 -0.90
C PRO A 3 5.57 -15.49 0.37
N PHE A 4 4.77 -14.42 0.22
CA PHE A 4 4.24 -13.69 1.36
C PHE A 4 3.37 -14.59 2.23
N PRO A 5 3.31 -14.34 3.55
CA PRO A 5 2.27 -14.91 4.40
C PRO A 5 0.87 -14.71 3.81
N MET A 6 -0.05 -15.65 4.06
CA MET A 6 -1.37 -15.65 3.43
C MET A 6 -2.23 -14.44 3.82
N ASN A 7 -2.10 -13.94 5.06
CA ASN A 7 -2.73 -12.71 5.52
C ASN A 7 -2.26 -11.48 4.70
N VAL A 8 -0.95 -11.37 4.45
CA VAL A 8 -0.36 -10.30 3.64
C VAL A 8 -0.83 -10.41 2.19
N THR A 9 -0.85 -11.63 1.63
CA THR A 9 -1.36 -11.88 0.26
C THR A 9 -2.83 -11.46 0.13
N ARG A 10 -3.67 -11.82 1.10
CA ARG A 10 -5.09 -11.43 1.12
C ARG A 10 -5.25 -9.92 1.25
N ALA A 11 -4.46 -9.27 2.09
CA ALA A 11 -4.48 -7.82 2.25
C ALA A 11 -4.11 -7.09 0.96
N ILE A 12 -3.10 -7.57 0.22
CA ILE A 12 -2.71 -7.03 -1.09
C ILE A 12 -3.89 -7.13 -2.08
N ILE A 13 -4.53 -8.30 -2.18
CA ILE A 13 -5.67 -8.50 -3.08
C ILE A 13 -6.84 -7.59 -2.70
N GLN A 14 -7.22 -7.57 -1.41
CA GLN A 14 -8.33 -6.76 -0.93
C GLN A 14 -8.09 -5.26 -1.11
N ALA A 15 -6.88 -4.78 -0.81
CA ALA A 15 -6.51 -3.39 -1.00
C ALA A 15 -6.53 -3.02 -2.49
N SER A 16 -6.02 -3.89 -3.36
CA SER A 16 -6.04 -3.66 -4.81
C SER A 16 -7.47 -3.55 -5.35
N GLU A 17 -8.33 -4.51 -5.01
CA GLU A 17 -9.73 -4.50 -5.46
C GLU A 17 -10.49 -3.31 -4.89
N TRP A 18 -10.28 -2.98 -3.61
CA TRP A 18 -10.87 -1.78 -3.01
C TRP A 18 -10.41 -0.51 -3.73
N LEU A 19 -9.11 -0.31 -3.94
CA LEU A 19 -8.58 0.84 -4.66
C LEU A 19 -9.12 0.92 -6.10
N LYS A 20 -9.24 -0.20 -6.81
CA LYS A 20 -9.88 -0.24 -8.14
C LYS A 20 -11.33 0.26 -8.12
N THR A 21 -12.05 0.15 -7.01
CA THR A 21 -13.41 0.75 -6.91
C THR A 21 -13.38 2.25 -6.64
N GLN A 22 -12.35 2.76 -5.97
CA GLN A 22 -12.26 4.18 -5.57
C GLN A 22 -11.55 5.04 -6.61
N GLU A 23 -10.59 4.48 -7.34
CA GLU A 23 -9.72 5.21 -8.25
C GLU A 23 -10.28 5.22 -9.67
N HIS A 24 -11.24 6.11 -9.91
CA HIS A 24 -11.84 6.31 -11.23
C HIS A 24 -10.94 7.06 -12.21
N TRP A 25 -9.91 7.74 -11.70
CA TRP A 25 -8.95 8.55 -12.47
C TRP A 25 -7.77 7.73 -13.03
N VAL A 26 -7.63 6.47 -12.62
CA VAL A 26 -6.63 5.57 -13.19
C VAL A 26 -6.96 5.37 -14.66
N VAL A 27 -5.94 5.39 -15.52
CA VAL A 27 -6.14 5.22 -16.96
C VAL A 27 -6.65 3.80 -17.23
N ARG A 28 -7.96 3.64 -17.40
CA ARG A 28 -8.59 2.37 -17.78
C ARG A 28 -8.63 2.26 -19.30
N GLY A 29 -8.24 1.10 -19.84
CA GLY A 29 -8.36 0.79 -21.27
C GLY A 29 -7.24 1.37 -22.16
N GLN A 30 -6.84 2.63 -22.01
CA GLN A 30 -5.75 3.23 -22.82
C GLN A 30 -4.33 2.85 -22.34
N VAL A 31 -4.17 2.43 -21.09
CA VAL A 31 -2.88 1.99 -20.53
C VAL A 31 -2.62 0.51 -20.74
N ALA A 32 -3.58 -0.28 -21.24
CA ALA A 32 -3.30 -1.67 -21.63
C ALA A 32 -2.17 -1.73 -22.67
N ASP A 33 -2.23 -0.86 -23.70
CA ASP A 33 -1.22 -0.74 -24.75
C ASP A 33 0.09 -0.06 -24.29
N LEU A 34 0.04 0.66 -23.16
CA LEU A 34 1.21 1.25 -22.52
C LEU A 34 1.73 0.41 -21.36
N GLY A 35 1.06 -0.67 -20.98
CA GLY A 35 1.34 -1.47 -19.79
C GLY A 35 2.74 -2.05 -19.85
N ASP A 36 3.08 -2.69 -20.97
CA ASP A 36 4.42 -3.24 -21.23
C ASP A 36 5.49 -2.14 -21.29
N ARG A 37 5.16 -0.97 -21.86
CA ARG A 37 6.08 0.17 -21.95
C ARG A 37 6.30 0.85 -20.59
N LEU A 38 5.27 0.94 -19.76
CA LEU A 38 5.35 1.47 -18.40
C LEU A 38 6.07 0.49 -17.51
N GLN A 39 5.77 -0.81 -17.59
CA GLN A 39 6.51 -1.85 -16.90
C GLN A 39 7.98 -1.85 -17.32
N SER A 40 8.28 -1.68 -18.61
CA SER A 40 9.65 -1.58 -19.13
C SER A 40 10.35 -0.28 -18.73
N ALA A 41 9.70 0.87 -18.83
CA ALA A 41 10.25 2.18 -18.45
C ALA A 41 10.48 2.28 -16.95
N THR A 42 9.56 1.73 -16.17
CA THR A 42 9.70 1.56 -14.73
C THR A 42 10.83 0.58 -14.45
N SER A 43 10.82 -0.65 -14.98
CA SER A 43 11.93 -1.61 -14.79
C SER A 43 13.29 -1.05 -15.18
N LEU A 44 13.37 -0.26 -16.26
CA LEU A 44 14.57 0.45 -16.71
C LEU A 44 14.96 1.56 -15.74
N ALA A 45 14.02 2.39 -15.29
CA ALA A 45 14.28 3.40 -14.27
C ALA A 45 14.76 2.78 -12.95
N PHE A 46 14.34 1.55 -12.63
CA PHE A 46 14.84 0.78 -11.50
C PHE A 46 16.11 0.01 -11.78
N GLN A 47 16.45 -0.35 -13.01
CA GLN A 47 17.76 -0.91 -13.34
C GLN A 47 18.83 0.18 -13.32
N ILE A 48 18.49 1.36 -13.86
CA ILE A 48 19.31 2.58 -13.77
C ILE A 48 19.37 3.05 -12.31
N GLY A 49 18.26 2.98 -11.57
CA GLY A 49 18.18 3.25 -10.13
C GLY A 49 18.85 2.19 -9.24
N ALA A 50 18.90 0.94 -9.66
CA ALA A 50 19.60 -0.14 -8.93
C ALA A 50 21.13 0.06 -8.99
N GLY A 51 21.62 0.84 -9.94
CA GLY A 51 23.00 1.36 -9.94
C GLY A 51 23.17 2.70 -9.23
N THR A 52 22.09 3.47 -9.04
CA THR A 52 22.11 4.84 -8.53
C THR A 52 20.96 5.04 -7.53
N ARG A 53 21.28 5.04 -6.23
CA ARG A 53 20.30 5.26 -5.14
C ARG A 53 19.32 6.36 -5.55
N ILE A 54 18.00 6.20 -5.36
CA ILE A 54 17.03 7.19 -5.88
C ILE A 54 17.28 8.63 -5.40
N GLY A 55 17.90 8.82 -4.23
CA GLY A 55 18.36 10.14 -3.77
C GLY A 55 19.32 10.84 -4.75
N GLN A 56 20.03 10.08 -5.59
CA GLN A 56 20.96 10.54 -6.62
C GLN A 56 20.31 10.73 -8.00
N MET A 57 19.05 10.33 -8.20
CA MET A 57 18.33 10.60 -9.44
C MET A 57 18.08 12.10 -9.63
N PRO A 58 18.14 12.66 -10.85
CA PRO A 58 17.74 14.05 -11.09
C PRO A 58 16.30 14.32 -10.64
N ALA A 59 16.02 15.50 -10.09
CA ALA A 59 14.70 15.86 -9.57
C ALA A 59 13.56 15.68 -10.59
N LYS A 60 13.82 16.00 -11.87
CA LYS A 60 12.88 15.77 -12.97
C LYS A 60 12.54 14.28 -13.13
N MET A 61 13.53 13.41 -13.06
CA MET A 61 13.35 11.95 -13.19
C MET A 61 12.56 11.39 -12.01
N ARG A 62 12.86 11.82 -10.77
CA ARG A 62 12.08 11.43 -9.59
C ARG A 62 10.62 11.86 -9.70
N ARG A 63 10.38 13.07 -10.19
CA ARG A 63 9.03 13.59 -10.41
C ARG A 63 8.30 12.77 -11.48
N ASP A 64 8.92 12.53 -12.63
CA ASP A 64 8.29 11.78 -13.72
C ASP A 64 7.99 10.33 -13.28
N LEU A 65 8.85 9.72 -12.45
CA LEU A 65 8.59 8.43 -11.81
C LEU A 65 7.41 8.47 -10.82
N LEU A 66 7.32 9.52 -10.00
CA LEU A 66 6.19 9.72 -9.09
C LEU A 66 4.87 9.77 -9.87
N PHE A 67 4.84 10.53 -10.98
CA PHE A 67 3.67 10.62 -11.84
C PHE A 67 3.33 9.27 -12.47
N VAL A 68 4.29 8.59 -13.08
CA VAL A 68 4.05 7.25 -13.64
C VAL A 68 3.44 6.33 -12.59
N LEU A 69 4.09 6.23 -11.44
CA LEU A 69 3.66 5.33 -10.37
C LEU A 69 2.25 5.66 -9.87
N ALA A 70 1.96 6.94 -9.63
CA ALA A 70 0.70 7.39 -9.03
C ALA A 70 -0.55 7.04 -9.84
N TYR A 71 -0.41 6.90 -11.16
CA TYR A 71 -1.52 6.65 -12.09
C TYR A 71 -1.54 5.23 -12.68
N LEU A 72 -0.66 4.34 -12.20
CA LEU A 72 -0.75 2.91 -12.51
C LEU A 72 -1.98 2.27 -11.86
N PRO A 73 -2.48 1.15 -12.44
CA PRO A 73 -3.42 0.27 -11.75
C PRO A 73 -2.93 -0.12 -10.35
N ALA A 74 -3.86 -0.20 -9.39
CA ALA A 74 -3.54 -0.36 -7.97
C ALA A 74 -2.75 -1.64 -7.65
N ASP A 75 -3.05 -2.76 -8.30
CA ASP A 75 -2.27 -4.01 -8.22
C ASP A 75 -0.81 -3.81 -8.64
N ILE A 76 -0.59 -3.19 -9.81
CA ILE A 76 0.76 -2.93 -10.33
C ILE A 76 1.50 -1.99 -9.39
N ARG A 77 0.85 -0.91 -8.95
CA ARG A 77 1.42 0.08 -8.04
C ARG A 77 1.77 -0.52 -6.67
N ILE A 78 0.91 -1.37 -6.09
CA ILE A 78 1.20 -2.09 -4.83
C ILE A 78 2.40 -3.02 -5.01
N GLY A 79 2.40 -3.85 -6.05
CA GLY A 79 3.50 -4.79 -6.32
C GLY A 79 4.83 -4.07 -6.49
N PHE A 80 4.79 -2.91 -7.14
CA PHE A 80 5.94 -2.04 -7.30
C PHE A 80 6.44 -1.48 -5.96
N LEU A 81 5.56 -0.89 -5.14
CA LEU A 81 5.93 -0.32 -3.84
C LEU A 81 6.54 -1.37 -2.91
N ILE A 82 5.99 -2.59 -2.93
CA ILE A 82 6.54 -3.74 -2.19
C ILE A 82 7.94 -4.09 -2.70
N SER A 83 8.10 -4.31 -4.01
CA SER A 83 9.41 -4.67 -4.59
C SER A 83 10.46 -3.58 -4.34
N MET A 84 10.05 -2.32 -4.29
CA MET A 84 10.93 -1.19 -3.99
C MET A 84 11.34 -1.20 -2.52
N SER A 85 10.39 -1.39 -1.59
CA SER A 85 10.68 -1.48 -0.16
C SER A 85 11.64 -2.63 0.19
N GLU A 86 11.60 -3.74 -0.56
CA GLU A 86 12.49 -4.88 -0.35
C GLU A 86 13.90 -4.66 -0.90
N ARG A 87 14.04 -3.94 -2.02
CA ARG A 87 15.31 -3.77 -2.73
C ARG A 87 16.07 -2.52 -2.29
N ASP A 88 15.37 -1.42 -2.07
CA ASP A 88 15.94 -0.11 -1.75
C ASP A 88 14.92 0.72 -0.94
N PRO A 89 14.81 0.49 0.38
CA PRO A 89 13.88 1.22 1.24
C PRO A 89 14.23 2.72 1.35
N GLU A 90 15.52 3.07 1.29
CA GLU A 90 15.98 4.48 1.29
C GLU A 90 15.46 5.22 0.05
N ALA A 91 15.43 4.54 -1.09
CA ALA A 91 14.87 5.10 -2.31
C ALA A 91 13.35 5.33 -2.23
N LEU A 92 12.62 4.41 -1.61
CA LEU A 92 11.19 4.58 -1.37
C LEU A 92 10.94 5.78 -0.44
N GLU A 93 11.72 5.89 0.64
CA GLU A 93 11.67 7.02 1.54
C GLU A 93 11.98 8.34 0.82
N ALA A 94 13.02 8.37 -0.02
CA ALA A 94 13.37 9.53 -0.81
C ALA A 94 12.27 9.90 -1.84
N LEU A 95 11.56 8.92 -2.40
CA LEU A 95 10.41 9.16 -3.28
C LEU A 95 9.21 9.73 -2.51
N LEU A 96 9.01 9.38 -1.25
CA LEU A 96 7.87 9.88 -0.46
C LEU A 96 8.17 11.25 0.16
N ASN A 97 9.43 11.51 0.52
CA ASN A 97 9.85 12.69 1.28
C ASN A 97 10.59 13.74 0.43
N SER A 98 10.73 13.54 -0.88
CA SER A 98 11.36 14.52 -1.76
C SER A 98 10.59 15.84 -1.77
N PRO A 99 11.27 17.00 -1.89
CA PRO A 99 10.60 18.26 -2.14
C PRO A 99 10.00 18.24 -3.55
N TYR A 100 8.68 18.21 -3.63
CA TYR A 100 7.94 18.22 -4.88
C TYR A 100 7.31 19.59 -5.15
N ASP A 101 7.18 19.94 -6.44
CA ASP A 101 6.34 21.05 -6.89
C ASP A 101 4.87 20.75 -6.51
N PRO A 102 4.06 21.75 -6.10
CA PRO A 102 2.63 21.60 -5.78
C PRO A 102 1.81 20.80 -6.81
N LYS A 103 2.19 20.85 -8.10
CA LYS A 103 1.59 20.06 -9.19
C LYS A 103 1.72 18.54 -8.98
N SER A 104 2.66 18.10 -8.14
CA SER A 104 2.90 16.68 -7.85
C SER A 104 2.14 16.20 -6.62
N GLU A 105 1.47 17.09 -5.86
CA GLU A 105 0.68 16.73 -4.68
C GLU A 105 -0.39 15.67 -4.96
N PRO A 106 -1.16 15.73 -6.07
CA PRO A 106 -2.14 14.68 -6.37
C PRO A 106 -1.48 13.31 -6.62
N ALA A 107 -0.30 13.32 -7.25
CA ALA A 107 0.45 12.09 -7.51
C ALA A 107 0.95 11.48 -6.19
N LEU A 108 1.49 12.31 -5.29
CA LEU A 108 1.92 11.88 -3.97
C LEU A 108 0.73 11.36 -3.14
N HIS A 109 -0.40 12.08 -3.15
CA HIS A 109 -1.63 11.66 -2.47
C HIS A 109 -2.10 10.28 -2.91
N ASN A 110 -2.06 9.98 -4.22
CA ASN A 110 -2.47 8.68 -4.75
C ASN A 110 -1.54 7.55 -4.25
N ILE A 111 -0.23 7.80 -4.20
CA ILE A 111 0.73 6.84 -3.67
C ILE A 111 0.51 6.61 -2.16
N VAL A 112 0.37 7.69 -1.39
CA VAL A 112 0.10 7.60 0.05
C VAL A 112 -1.24 6.90 0.33
N SER A 113 -2.28 7.19 -0.45
CA SER A 113 -3.58 6.51 -0.36
C SER A 113 -3.48 5.01 -0.64
N THR A 114 -2.59 4.61 -1.55
CA THR A 114 -2.30 3.21 -1.84
C THR A 114 -1.66 2.51 -0.65
N ILE A 115 -0.64 3.14 -0.06
CA ILE A 115 0.04 2.64 1.14
C ILE A 115 -0.95 2.54 2.29
N GLY A 116 -1.79 3.57 2.49
CA GLY A 116 -2.81 3.60 3.53
C GLY A 116 -3.89 2.52 3.33
N GLY A 117 -4.33 2.29 2.09
CA GLY A 117 -5.25 1.21 1.73
C GLY A 117 -4.66 -0.16 2.06
N LEU A 118 -3.41 -0.41 1.64
CA LEU A 118 -2.70 -1.64 1.95
C LEU A 118 -2.54 -1.84 3.47
N ALA A 119 -2.09 -0.80 4.19
CA ALA A 119 -1.91 -0.84 5.63
C ALA A 119 -3.23 -1.10 6.35
N ARG A 120 -4.33 -0.47 5.93
CA ARG A 120 -5.67 -0.72 6.47
C ARG A 120 -6.06 -2.19 6.31
N HIS A 121 -5.99 -2.74 5.11
CA HIS A 121 -6.38 -4.14 4.88
C HIS A 121 -5.44 -5.14 5.56
N GLY A 122 -4.14 -4.84 5.65
CA GLY A 122 -3.17 -5.64 6.39
C GLY A 122 -3.41 -5.63 7.90
N LEU A 123 -3.53 -4.44 8.50
CA LEU A 123 -3.79 -4.29 9.92
C LEU A 123 -5.15 -4.87 10.33
N LEU A 124 -6.19 -4.70 9.50
CA LEU A 124 -7.49 -5.31 9.76
C LEU A 124 -7.41 -6.84 9.77
N ALA A 125 -6.63 -7.44 8.86
CA ALA A 125 -6.41 -8.89 8.86
C ALA A 125 -5.69 -9.38 10.13
N ASP A 126 -4.81 -8.56 10.71
CA ASP A 126 -4.06 -8.90 11.93
C ASP A 126 -4.81 -8.55 13.24
N ILE A 127 -5.74 -7.58 13.20
CA ILE A 127 -6.58 -7.17 14.34
C ILE A 127 -7.83 -8.03 14.47
N PHE A 128 -8.53 -8.30 13.37
CA PHE A 128 -9.77 -9.08 13.36
C PHE A 128 -9.49 -10.57 13.15
N THR A 129 -8.66 -11.15 14.02
CA THR A 129 -8.42 -12.60 14.03
C THR A 129 -9.53 -13.31 14.79
N GLN A 130 -9.83 -14.55 14.40
CA GLN A 130 -10.82 -15.39 15.08
C GLN A 130 -10.52 -15.50 16.59
N GLU A 131 -9.27 -15.72 16.96
CA GLU A 131 -8.83 -15.80 18.35
C GLU A 131 -9.12 -14.51 19.13
N ARG A 132 -8.88 -13.34 18.53
CA ARG A 132 -9.17 -12.04 19.16
C ARG A 132 -10.67 -11.85 19.33
N MET A 133 -11.46 -12.24 18.34
CA MET A 133 -12.93 -12.17 18.40
C MET A 133 -13.49 -13.10 19.48
N GLU A 134 -13.06 -14.36 19.51
CA GLU A 134 -13.46 -15.33 20.55
C GLU A 134 -13.09 -14.85 21.96
N ARG A 135 -11.93 -14.20 22.11
CA ARG A 135 -11.51 -13.60 23.37
C ARG A 135 -12.41 -12.44 23.78
N VAL A 136 -12.73 -11.53 22.86
CA VAL A 136 -13.65 -10.41 23.13
C VAL A 136 -15.04 -10.93 23.47
N GLU A 137 -15.57 -11.89 22.71
CA GLU A 137 -16.87 -12.52 22.97
C GLU A 137 -16.92 -13.14 24.36
N ARG A 138 -15.87 -13.86 24.75
CA ARG A 138 -15.76 -14.45 26.09
C ARG A 138 -15.78 -13.38 27.18
N ILE A 139 -14.97 -12.32 27.05
CA ILE A 139 -14.95 -11.21 28.01
C ILE A 139 -16.33 -10.56 28.13
N VAL A 140 -17.00 -10.32 27.00
CA VAL A 140 -18.35 -9.73 27.00
C VAL A 140 -19.34 -10.67 27.68
N ARG A 141 -19.33 -11.97 27.36
CA ARG A 141 -20.20 -12.97 27.99
C ARG A 141 -19.94 -13.10 29.49
N GLU A 142 -18.68 -13.16 29.92
CA GLU A 142 -18.30 -13.28 31.32
C GLU A 142 -18.61 -11.99 32.10
N GLY A 143 -18.38 -10.81 31.51
CA GLY A 143 -18.70 -9.52 32.10
C GLY A 143 -20.21 -9.27 32.24
N VAL A 144 -21.03 -9.81 31.34
CA VAL A 144 -22.51 -9.82 31.45
C VAL A 144 -23.00 -10.78 32.55
N VAL A 145 -22.20 -11.78 32.93
CA VAL A 145 -22.57 -12.81 33.93
C VAL A 145 -22.18 -12.43 35.38
N THR A 146 -21.57 -11.26 35.60
CA THR A 146 -21.46 -10.66 36.95
C THR A 146 -22.52 -9.59 37.18
N PRO A 147 -23.77 -9.93 37.55
CA PRO A 147 -24.61 -8.99 38.24
C PRO A 147 -24.01 -8.78 39.64
N GLU A 148 -23.92 -7.51 40.04
CA GLU A 148 -23.52 -7.09 41.37
C GLU A 148 -24.16 -8.01 42.42
N ARG A 149 -23.32 -8.64 43.25
CA ARG A 149 -23.77 -9.17 44.54
C ARG A 149 -24.44 -8.00 45.25
N LYS A 150 -25.77 -8.02 45.32
CA LYS A 150 -26.51 -7.26 46.32
C LYS A 150 -25.91 -7.65 47.66
N THR A 151 -25.14 -6.74 48.25
CA THR A 151 -24.86 -6.73 49.68
C THR A 151 -26.19 -6.52 50.37
N GLY A 152 -26.85 -7.63 50.70
CA GLY A 152 -27.93 -7.68 51.66
C GLY A 152 -27.34 -7.87 53.04
N GLU A 153 -27.87 -7.06 53.96
CA GLU A 153 -27.85 -7.16 55.43
C GLU A 153 -26.62 -6.64 56.17
#